data_AF-I3D122-F1
#
_entry.id   AF-I3D122-F1
#
_cell.length_a   1.000
_cell.length_b   1.000
_cell.length_c   1.000
_cell.angle_alpha   90.00
_cell.angle_beta   90.00
_cell.angle_gamma   90.00
#
_symmetry.space_group_name_H-M   'P 1'
#
loop_
_entity.id
_entity.type
_entity.pdbx_description
1 polymer ?
#
loop_
_entity_poly.entity_id
_entity_poly.type
_entity_poly.pdbx_seq_one_letter_code
_entity_poly.pdbx_strand_id
1 'polypeptide(L)'
;MNQKFIQSAVLGSLMFGVLVFGNFDANANGFHKKANKNGEVVSANQFYTMLDHTSDKEVAVTFGLPDTISTLKDADGSQAGVVWTYKNAVEKDSKELDANFVFVAGQFKYVTLSSS
;
A
#
# COMPACT_ATOMS: atom_id res chain seq x y z
N MET A 1 -32.92 16.39 7.46
CA MET A 1 -32.46 15.15 6.80
C MET A 1 -30.94 15.09 6.93
N ASN A 2 -30.41 14.05 7.56
CA ASN A 2 -29.02 13.96 8.02
C ASN A 2 -28.01 13.87 6.87
N GLN A 3 -27.15 14.89 6.74
CA GLN A 3 -26.00 14.92 5.80
C GLN A 3 -24.90 13.88 6.08
N LYS A 4 -25.07 13.04 7.12
CA LYS A 4 -24.13 11.97 7.50
C LYS A 4 -24.23 10.72 6.62
N PHE A 5 -25.18 10.64 5.68
CA PHE A 5 -25.42 9.42 4.91
C PHE A 5 -24.71 9.39 3.53
N ILE A 6 -24.21 10.52 3.04
CA ILE A 6 -23.58 10.58 1.69
C ILE A 6 -22.07 10.32 1.74
N GLN A 7 -21.41 10.47 2.90
CA GLN A 7 -19.96 10.23 3.02
C GLN A 7 -19.56 8.75 2.99
N SER A 8 -20.42 7.81 3.40
CA SER A 8 -20.08 6.37 3.37
C SER A 8 -20.32 5.69 2.03
N ALA A 9 -21.13 6.26 1.14
CA ALA A 9 -21.45 5.63 -0.15
C ALA A 9 -20.37 5.88 -1.22
N VAL A 10 -19.67 7.02 -1.18
CA VAL A 10 -18.61 7.36 -2.14
C VAL A 10 -17.29 6.66 -1.81
N LEU A 11 -17.06 6.32 -0.54
CA LEU A 11 -15.99 5.42 -0.11
C LEU A 11 -16.13 4.02 -0.73
N GLY A 12 -17.36 3.66 -1.11
CA GLY A 12 -17.69 2.39 -1.72
C GLY A 12 -17.54 2.33 -3.25
N SER A 13 -17.02 3.34 -3.92
CA SER A 13 -16.83 3.31 -5.39
C SER A 13 -15.39 3.50 -5.84
N LEU A 14 -14.52 4.09 -5.00
CA LEU A 14 -13.08 4.17 -5.26
C LEU A 14 -12.29 2.94 -4.80
N MET A 15 -12.96 1.99 -4.13
CA MET A 15 -12.39 0.76 -3.57
C MET A 15 -12.62 -0.51 -4.43
N PHE A 16 -13.19 -0.41 -5.65
CA PHE A 16 -13.72 -1.60 -6.35
C PHE A 16 -13.26 -1.80 -7.80
N GLY A 17 -12.02 -1.46 -8.12
CA GLY A 17 -11.39 -1.96 -9.36
C GLY A 17 -10.63 -3.28 -9.18
N VAL A 18 -10.01 -3.50 -8.01
CA VAL A 18 -9.06 -4.62 -7.78
C VAL A 18 -9.17 -5.14 -6.33
N LEU A 19 -10.38 -5.34 -5.83
CA LEU A 19 -10.62 -6.19 -4.65
C LEU A 19 -11.76 -7.16 -4.96
N VAL A 20 -11.70 -7.79 -6.13
CA VAL A 20 -12.37 -9.08 -6.31
C VAL A 20 -11.46 -10.07 -5.58
N PHE A 21 -11.87 -10.48 -4.39
CA PHE A 21 -11.17 -11.45 -3.55
C PHE A 21 -11.04 -12.80 -4.28
N GLY A 22 -10.05 -12.91 -5.15
CA GLY A 22 -9.40 -14.17 -5.46
C GLY A 22 -8.46 -14.53 -4.30
N ASN A 23 -8.10 -15.80 -4.17
CA ASN A 23 -7.17 -16.28 -3.15
C ASN A 23 -5.79 -15.59 -3.30
N PHE A 24 -5.60 -14.39 -2.73
CA PHE A 24 -4.33 -13.65 -2.69
C PHE A 24 -3.34 -14.23 -1.68
N ASP A 25 -3.47 -15.52 -1.34
CA ASP A 25 -2.70 -16.18 -0.28
C ASP A 25 -1.49 -17.00 -0.80
N ALA A 26 -1.15 -16.96 -2.09
CA ALA A 26 -0.16 -17.89 -2.63
C ALA A 26 1.10 -17.31 -3.30
N ASN A 27 1.11 -16.08 -3.86
CA ASN A 27 2.24 -15.65 -4.72
C ASN A 27 2.53 -14.13 -4.77
N ALA A 28 2.43 -13.35 -3.68
CA ALA A 28 3.08 -12.03 -3.72
C ALA A 28 4.59 -12.22 -3.51
N ASN A 29 5.41 -11.65 -4.38
CA ASN A 29 6.86 -11.84 -4.39
C ASN A 29 7.61 -10.87 -3.45
N GLY A 30 6.91 -9.89 -2.84
CA GLY A 30 7.53 -8.78 -2.11
C GLY A 30 7.52 -8.94 -0.59
N PHE A 31 6.38 -8.68 0.07
CA PHE A 31 6.30 -8.58 1.53
C PHE A 31 5.29 -9.56 2.12
N HIS A 32 5.61 -10.86 2.18
CA HIS A 32 4.75 -11.82 2.90
C HIS A 32 5.11 -11.92 4.39
N LYS A 33 4.18 -11.52 5.27
CA LYS A 33 4.08 -12.02 6.64
C LYS A 33 3.24 -13.30 6.66
N LYS A 34 3.86 -14.47 6.49
CA LYS A 34 3.26 -15.69 7.06
C LYS A 34 3.38 -15.64 8.58
N ALA A 35 2.51 -16.34 9.29
CA ALA A 35 2.23 -16.29 10.74
C ALA A 35 3.40 -16.57 11.72
N ASN A 36 4.66 -16.28 11.35
CA ASN A 36 5.84 -16.42 12.18
C ASN A 36 6.79 -15.22 11.98
N LYS A 37 6.51 -14.14 12.71
CA LYS A 37 7.32 -12.98 13.13
C LYS A 37 8.33 -12.25 12.21
N ASN A 38 8.82 -12.77 11.09
CA ASN A 38 9.75 -12.05 10.22
C ASN A 38 9.24 -12.12 8.78
N GLY A 39 8.65 -11.03 8.28
CA GLY A 39 8.46 -10.86 6.83
C GLY A 39 9.82 -10.82 6.13
N GLU A 40 9.86 -11.14 4.84
CA GLU A 40 11.09 -10.97 4.04
C GLU A 40 11.38 -9.47 3.92
N VAL A 41 12.36 -8.99 4.69
CA VAL A 41 12.91 -7.64 4.51
C VAL A 41 13.76 -7.69 3.25
N VAL A 42 13.39 -6.92 2.23
CA VAL A 42 14.13 -6.91 0.96
C VAL A 42 15.16 -5.79 0.96
N SER A 43 16.29 -5.98 0.28
CA SER A 43 17.25 -4.89 0.12
C SER A 43 16.67 -3.73 -0.69
N ALA A 44 17.15 -2.51 -0.47
CA ALA A 44 16.74 -1.34 -1.25
C ALA A 44 16.86 -1.56 -2.78
N ASN A 45 17.90 -2.26 -3.24
CA ASN A 45 18.07 -2.56 -4.66
C ASN A 45 17.00 -3.52 -5.19
N GLN A 46 16.67 -4.57 -4.43
CA GLN A 46 15.58 -5.48 -4.78
C GLN A 46 14.23 -4.76 -4.78
N PHE A 47 14.00 -3.89 -3.78
CA PHE A 47 12.79 -3.09 -3.70
C PHE A 47 12.58 -2.22 -4.94
N TYR A 48 13.59 -1.43 -5.34
CA TYR A 48 13.50 -0.60 -6.53
C TYR A 48 13.40 -1.42 -7.83
N THR A 49 14.03 -2.60 -7.87
CA THR A 49 13.88 -3.51 -9.02
C THR A 49 12.45 -4.04 -9.13
N MET A 50 11.84 -4.46 -8.02
CA MET A 50 10.43 -4.88 -8.00
C MET A 50 9.52 -3.74 -8.41
N LEU A 51 9.80 -2.51 -7.94
CA LEU A 51 9.02 -1.33 -8.26
C LEU A 51 9.06 -0.99 -9.75
N ASP A 52 10.24 -1.01 -10.36
CA ASP A 52 10.44 -0.72 -11.79
C ASP A 52 9.70 -1.70 -12.71
N HIS A 53 9.49 -2.94 -12.25
CA HIS A 53 8.75 -3.98 -12.96
C HIS A 53 7.28 -4.10 -12.53
N THR A 54 6.79 -3.23 -11.64
CA THR A 54 5.41 -3.27 -11.16
C THR A 54 4.57 -2.20 -11.82
N SER A 55 3.50 -2.61 -12.49
CA SER A 55 2.50 -1.65 -12.97
C SER A 55 1.62 -1.14 -11.82
N ASP A 56 1.03 0.06 -11.99
CA ASP A 56 0.15 0.70 -10.99
C ASP A 56 -0.99 -0.21 -10.50
N LYS A 57 -1.43 -1.17 -11.33
CA LYS A 57 -2.53 -2.10 -11.03
C LYS A 57 -2.08 -3.36 -10.29
N GLU A 58 -0.78 -3.61 -10.25
CA GLU A 58 -0.19 -4.83 -9.72
C GLU A 58 0.52 -4.61 -8.38
N VAL A 59 0.50 -3.41 -7.81
CA VAL A 59 1.15 -3.11 -6.52
C VAL A 59 0.75 -4.08 -5.42
N ALA A 60 -0.55 -4.36 -5.27
CA ALA A 60 -1.05 -5.32 -4.28
C ALA A 60 -0.62 -6.77 -4.58
N VAL A 61 -0.43 -7.12 -5.86
CA VAL A 61 0.02 -8.45 -6.29
C VAL A 61 1.51 -8.62 -6.06
N THR A 62 2.32 -7.59 -6.35
CA THR A 62 3.78 -7.65 -6.17
C THR A 62 4.15 -7.59 -4.70
N PHE A 63 3.61 -6.61 -3.97
CA PHE A 63 4.06 -6.29 -2.61
C PHE A 63 3.18 -6.88 -1.51
N GLY A 64 2.02 -7.45 -1.84
CA GLY A 64 1.08 -7.98 -0.87
C GLY A 64 0.27 -6.89 -0.16
N LEU A 65 -0.41 -7.27 0.93
CA LEU A 65 -1.23 -6.34 1.72
C LEU A 65 -0.36 -5.47 2.63
N PRO A 66 -0.67 -4.17 2.77
CA PRO A 66 0.07 -3.29 3.68
C PRO A 66 -0.25 -3.59 5.15
N ASP A 67 0.69 -3.25 6.03
CA ASP A 67 0.48 -3.32 7.49
C ASP A 67 -0.53 -2.28 7.97
N THR A 68 -0.50 -1.09 7.36
CA THR A 68 -1.45 -0.01 7.68
C THR A 68 -1.88 0.74 6.43
N ILE A 69 -3.12 1.24 6.45
CA ILE A 69 -3.67 2.11 5.41
C ILE A 69 -4.09 3.42 6.08
N SER A 70 -3.49 4.53 5.67
CA SER A 70 -3.81 5.87 6.16
C SER A 70 -4.53 6.68 5.09
N THR A 71 -5.55 7.44 5.47
CA THR A 71 -6.25 8.34 4.53
C THR A 71 -5.45 9.60 4.29
N LEU A 72 -5.18 9.93 3.03
CA LEU A 72 -4.64 11.23 2.64
C LEU A 72 -5.80 12.20 2.42
N LYS A 73 -5.73 13.37 3.04
CA LYS A 73 -6.73 14.43 2.91
C LYS A 73 -6.13 15.67 2.27
N ASP A 74 -6.94 16.36 1.48
CA ASP A 74 -6.64 17.71 1.01
C ASP A 74 -6.77 18.73 2.13
N ALA A 75 -6.34 19.97 1.87
CA ALA A 75 -6.41 21.05 2.84
C ALA A 75 -7.85 21.39 3.29
N ASP A 76 -8.85 21.06 2.47
CA ASP A 76 -10.26 21.21 2.79
C ASP A 76 -10.83 20.04 3.63
N GLY A 77 -10.00 19.04 3.93
CA GLY A 77 -10.37 17.84 4.68
C GLY A 77 -11.06 16.76 3.86
N SER A 78 -11.28 16.97 2.55
CA SER A 78 -11.77 15.94 1.64
C SER A 78 -10.70 14.87 1.40
N GLN A 79 -11.11 13.66 1.05
CA GLN A 79 -10.18 12.57 0.80
C GLN A 79 -9.52 12.73 -0.58
N ALA A 80 -8.20 12.89 -0.57
CA ALA A 80 -7.37 12.96 -1.77
C ALA A 80 -6.88 11.56 -2.19
N GLY A 81 -6.69 10.66 -1.22
CA GLY A 81 -6.05 9.37 -1.48
C GLY A 81 -5.86 8.51 -0.24
N VAL A 82 -4.93 7.56 -0.37
CA VAL A 82 -4.48 6.68 0.72
C VAL A 82 -2.98 6.46 0.65
N VAL A 83 -2.39 6.18 1.80
CA VAL A 83 -1.01 5.72 1.95
C VAL A 83 -1.04 4.30 2.49
N TRP A 84 -0.43 3.38 1.75
CA TRP A 84 -0.20 2.01 2.16
C TRP A 84 1.20 1.91 2.74
N THR A 85 1.31 1.51 4.01
CA THR A 85 2.60 1.40 4.69
C THR A 85 2.89 -0.07 5.00
N TYR A 86 4.05 -0.52 4.55
CA TYR A 86 4.65 -1.81 4.88
C TYR A 86 5.79 -1.53 5.87
N LYS A 87 5.63 -1.99 7.11
CA LYS A 87 6.54 -1.67 8.20
C LYS A 87 7.80 -2.51 8.13
N ASN A 88 8.95 -1.87 8.31
CA ASN A 88 10.27 -2.52 8.30
C ASN A 88 10.46 -3.46 7.10
N ALA A 89 10.00 -3.02 5.93
CA ALA A 89 9.90 -3.87 4.74
C ALA A 89 11.18 -3.82 3.88
N VAL A 90 11.98 -2.76 4.02
CA VAL A 90 13.16 -2.52 3.17
C VAL A 90 14.40 -2.29 4.00
N GLU A 91 15.46 -3.06 3.76
CA GLU A 91 16.77 -2.86 4.36
C GLU A 91 17.62 -1.89 3.50
N LYS A 92 18.10 -0.81 4.12
CA LYS A 92 19.02 0.14 3.51
C LYS A 92 20.03 0.63 4.55
N ASP A 93 21.32 0.58 4.23
CA ASP A 93 22.40 1.04 5.11
C ASP A 93 22.32 0.45 6.53
N SER A 94 22.02 -0.86 6.62
CA SER A 94 21.81 -1.62 7.86
C SER A 94 20.65 -1.12 8.75
N LYS A 95 19.67 -0.43 8.13
CA LYS A 95 18.41 -0.03 8.78
C LYS A 95 17.23 -0.63 8.05
N GLU A 96 16.27 -1.14 8.81
CA GLU A 96 14.96 -1.48 8.29
C GLU A 96 14.12 -0.20 8.20
N LEU A 97 13.50 0.01 7.04
CA LEU A 97 12.70 1.18 6.72
C LEU A 97 11.28 0.74 6.33
N ASP A 98 10.33 1.61 6.64
CA ASP A 98 8.97 1.49 6.16
C ASP A 98 8.90 1.86 4.68
N ALA A 99 8.20 1.05 3.90
CA ALA A 99 7.87 1.39 2.51
C ALA A 99 6.45 1.94 2.44
N ASN A 100 6.31 3.16 1.93
CA ASN A 100 5.03 3.86 1.84
C ASN A 100 4.64 4.08 0.38
N PHE A 101 3.52 3.50 -0.03
CA PHE A 101 2.96 3.61 -1.37
C PHE A 101 1.78 4.58 -1.32
N VAL A 102 1.86 5.65 -2.10
CA VAL A 102 0.85 6.71 -2.12
C VAL A 102 -0.03 6.54 -3.33
N PHE A 103 -1.33 6.45 -3.08
CA PHE A 103 -2.36 6.38 -4.10
C PHE A 103 -3.22 7.64 -4.03
N VAL A 104 -3.30 8.39 -5.13
CA VAL A 104 -4.14 9.59 -5.26
C VAL A 104 -5.22 9.31 -6.28
N ALA A 105 -6.48 9.54 -5.93
CA ALA A 105 -7.64 9.17 -6.77
C ALA A 105 -7.59 7.72 -7.27
N GLY A 106 -7.10 6.78 -6.44
CA GLY A 106 -6.96 5.36 -6.77
C GLY A 106 -5.79 5.00 -7.69
N GLN A 107 -4.95 5.96 -8.08
CA GLN A 107 -3.76 5.73 -8.90
C GLN A 107 -2.51 5.75 -8.05
N PHE A 108 -1.61 4.78 -8.26
CA PHE A 108 -0.28 4.81 -7.67
C PHE A 108 0.50 6.02 -8.20
N LYS A 109 1.08 6.82 -7.29
CA LYS A 109 1.79 8.06 -7.66
C LYS A 109 3.20 8.13 -7.13
N TYR A 110 3.39 7.74 -5.87
CA TYR A 110 4.65 7.95 -5.18
C TYR A 110 4.99 6.76 -4.31
N VAL A 111 6.29 6.54 -4.15
CA VAL A 111 6.85 5.66 -3.14
C VAL A 111 7.83 6.43 -2.29
N THR A 112 7.88 6.13 -0.99
CA THR A 112 8.91 6.68 -0.11
C THR A 112 9.35 5.66 0.93
N LEU A 113 10.63 5.74 1.33
CA LEU A 113 11.18 5.00 2.43
C LEU A 113 11.32 5.92 3.64
N SER A 114 10.79 5.51 4.78
CA SER A 114 10.88 6.28 6.03
C SER A 114 11.43 5.42 7.15
N SER A 115 12.13 6.05 8.10
CA SER A 115 12.40 5.41 9.38
C SER A 115 11.07 5.20 10.13
N SER A 116 10.92 4.05 10.78
CA SER A 116 9.74 3.70 11.59
C SER A 116 9.55 4.61 12.80
#